data_AF-A0A225V9C4-F1
#
_entry.id   AF-A0A225V9C4-F1
#
_cell.length_a   1.000
_cell.length_b   1.000
_cell.length_c   1.000
_cell.angle_alpha   90.00
_cell.angle_beta   90.00
_cell.angle_gamma   90.00
#
_symmetry.space_group_name_H-M   'P 1'
#
loop_
_entity.id
_entity.type
_entity.pdbx_description
1 polymer ?
#
loop_
_entity_poly.entity_id
_entity_poly.type
_entity_poly.pdbx_seq_one_letter_code
_entity_poly.pdbx_strand_id
1 'polypeptide(L)'
;MPKMIATLEEEDGEDLNLSSEQLLSSELDDISDLLLLVQSHRYLTDRVRLPKSTEFLADTFRETTHGATFREMTRMDNTSFLRVVALIEGNPVFFNKSAYQQAPPWFQLVVALDRFGNNGTGASLNRSR
;
A
#
# COMPACT_ATOMS: atom_id res chain seq x y z
N MET A 1 -2.12 71.06 39.78
CA MET A 1 -1.80 71.02 38.34
C MET A 1 -0.29 70.94 38.22
N PRO A 2 0.30 69.93 37.54
CA PRO A 2 0.34 69.85 36.07
C PRO A 2 0.06 68.47 35.45
N LYS A 3 -0.20 68.48 34.13
CA LYS A 3 -0.48 67.38 33.18
C LYS A 3 0.82 66.81 32.55
N MET A 4 0.73 65.60 31.96
CA MET A 4 1.31 65.13 30.66
C MET A 4 1.10 63.58 30.61
N ILE A 5 0.20 63.01 29.79
CA ILE A 5 0.22 62.63 28.35
C ILE A 5 1.32 61.62 27.96
N ALA A 6 0.85 60.57 27.22
CA ALA A 6 1.55 59.62 26.33
C ALA A 6 1.92 58.27 26.94
N THR A 7 1.78 57.09 26.30
CA THR A 7 1.19 56.58 25.03
C THR A 7 1.51 55.05 25.03
N LEU A 8 0.85 54.27 24.16
CA LEU A 8 1.21 52.91 23.71
C LEU A 8 0.84 51.78 24.72
N GLU A 9 0.24 50.65 24.34
CA GLU A 9 0.17 49.95 23.05
C GLU A 9 -1.23 49.36 22.89
N GLU A 10 -1.88 49.60 21.75
CA GLU A 10 -2.93 48.70 21.30
C GLU A 10 -2.20 47.41 20.90
N GLU A 11 -2.40 46.33 21.67
CA GLU A 11 -2.10 45.00 21.18
C GLU A 11 -3.03 44.74 20.01
N ASP A 12 -2.55 45.03 18.79
CA ASP A 12 -3.05 44.43 17.57
C ASP A 12 -2.92 42.91 17.76
N GLY A 13 -3.99 42.31 18.26
CA GLY A 13 -4.24 40.89 18.11
C GLY A 13 -4.37 40.62 16.62
N GLU A 14 -3.24 40.44 15.95
CA GLU A 14 -3.19 39.86 14.62
C GLU A 14 -3.77 38.45 14.75
N ASP A 15 -5.09 38.33 14.56
CA ASP A 15 -5.72 37.08 14.19
C ASP A 15 -5.03 36.65 12.90
N LEU A 16 -4.01 35.78 13.06
CA LEU A 16 -3.26 35.18 11.97
C LEU A 16 -4.21 34.31 11.17
N ASN A 17 -4.99 34.94 10.30
CA ASN A 17 -5.81 34.28 9.30
C ASN A 17 -4.86 33.73 8.24
N LEU A 18 -4.21 32.62 8.59
CA LEU A 18 -3.36 31.86 7.69
C LEU A 18 -4.19 31.50 6.47
N SER A 19 -3.71 31.90 5.30
CA SER A 19 -4.28 31.47 4.03
C SER A 19 -4.32 29.96 3.98
N SER A 20 -5.33 29.38 3.32
CA SER A 20 -5.45 27.92 3.16
C SER A 20 -4.16 27.26 2.65
N GLU A 21 -3.41 27.96 1.79
CA GLU A 21 -2.10 27.53 1.29
C GLU A 21 -1.03 27.44 2.40
N GLN A 22 -1.07 28.35 3.37
CA GLN A 22 -0.13 28.36 4.50
C GLN A 22 -0.48 27.29 5.54
N LEU A 23 -1.78 27.02 5.75
CA LEU A 23 -2.23 25.90 6.59
C LEU A 23 -1.80 24.55 5.99
N LEU A 24 -1.98 24.38 4.67
CA LEU A 24 -1.54 23.18 3.96
C LEU A 24 -0.02 23.01 4.01
N SER A 25 0.75 24.11 3.85
CA SER A 25 2.21 24.06 3.98
C SER A 25 2.64 23.64 5.38
N SER A 26 2.04 24.22 6.42
CA SER A 26 2.34 23.87 7.82
C SER A 26 2.02 22.41 8.12
N GLU A 27 0.87 21.89 7.66
CA GLU A 27 0.50 20.49 7.85
C GLU A 27 1.48 19.55 7.13
N LEU A 28 1.98 19.96 5.96
CA LEU A 28 2.97 19.20 5.19
C LEU A 28 4.33 19.18 5.91
N ASP A 29 4.72 20.29 6.52
CA ASP A 29 5.93 20.39 7.35
C ASP A 29 5.82 19.50 8.59
N ASP A 30 4.68 19.51 9.28
CA ASP A 30 4.41 18.66 10.45
C ASP A 30 4.48 17.16 10.09
N ILE A 31 3.90 16.78 8.94
CA ILE A 31 3.96 15.40 8.43
C ILE A 31 5.40 15.02 8.07
N SER A 32 6.16 15.95 7.47
CA SER A 32 7.56 15.74 7.11
C SER A 32 8.42 15.50 8.36
N ASP A 33 8.22 16.30 9.40
CA ASP A 33 8.93 16.17 10.67
C ASP A 33 8.58 14.86 11.38
N LEU A 34 7.31 14.47 11.39
CA LEU A 34 6.86 13.18 11.93
C LEU A 34 7.48 12.01 11.15
N LEU A 35 7.52 12.09 9.82
CA LEU A 35 8.14 11.08 8.98
C LEU A 35 9.65 10.98 9.23
N LEU A 36 10.33 12.10 9.39
CA LEU A 36 11.76 12.15 9.71
C LEU A 36 12.05 11.53 11.08
N LEU A 37 11.20 11.80 12.08
CA LEU A 37 11.27 11.18 13.41
C LEU A 37 11.10 9.66 13.31
N VAL A 38 10.07 9.18 12.61
CA VAL A 38 9.85 7.74 12.42
C VAL A 38 11.01 7.09 11.68
N GLN A 39 11.53 7.72 10.63
CA GLN A 39 12.63 7.17 9.83
C GLN A 39 13.95 7.10 10.61
N SER A 40 14.26 8.13 11.40
CA SER A 40 15.47 8.17 12.24
C SER A 40 15.44 7.12 13.35
N HIS A 41 14.25 6.72 13.83
CA HIS A 41 14.09 5.73 14.89
C HIS A 41 13.74 4.31 14.39
N ARG A 42 13.43 4.15 13.09
CA ARG A 42 13.01 2.89 12.45
C ARG A 42 14.00 1.73 12.64
N TYR A 43 15.27 2.03 12.82
CA TYR A 43 16.33 1.03 12.98
C TYR A 43 16.88 0.93 14.40
N LEU A 44 16.35 1.72 15.34
CA LEU A 44 16.75 1.68 16.75
C LEU A 44 15.99 0.60 17.55
N THR A 45 15.02 -0.05 16.92
CA THR A 45 14.24 -1.15 17.49
C THR A 45 14.29 -2.37 16.58
N ASP A 46 14.14 -3.55 17.17
CA ASP A 46 14.09 -4.80 16.40
C ASP A 46 12.90 -4.78 15.43
N ARG A 47 13.18 -5.14 14.18
CA ARG A 47 12.15 -5.19 13.14
C ARG A 47 11.20 -6.35 13.41
N VAL A 48 10.03 -6.04 13.96
CA VAL A 48 8.90 -6.97 14.00
C VAL A 48 8.38 -7.14 12.57
N ARG A 49 8.42 -8.36 12.05
CA ARG A 49 7.79 -8.67 10.77
C ARG A 49 6.28 -8.63 10.97
N LEU A 50 5.62 -7.62 10.39
CA LEU A 50 4.17 -7.64 10.29
C LEU A 50 3.77 -8.76 9.31
N PRO A 51 2.83 -9.64 9.70
CA PRO A 51 2.28 -10.60 8.77
C PRO A 51 1.62 -9.83 7.63
N LYS A 52 2.11 -10.02 6.41
CA LYS A 52 1.41 -9.52 5.22
C LYS A 52 0.17 -10.39 5.07
N SER A 53 -1.03 -9.79 5.08
CA SER A 53 -2.28 -10.56 4.95
C SER A 53 -2.33 -11.21 3.56
N THR A 54 -2.07 -12.51 3.49
CA THR A 54 -2.37 -13.30 2.29
C THR A 54 -3.85 -13.62 2.20
N GLU A 55 -4.60 -13.50 3.31
CA GLU A 55 -6.05 -13.68 3.38
C GLU A 55 -6.78 -12.75 2.42
N PHE A 56 -6.45 -11.46 2.40
CA PHE A 56 -7.06 -10.49 1.47
C PHE A 56 -6.93 -10.93 0.01
N LEU A 57 -5.76 -11.46 -0.39
CA LEU A 57 -5.54 -11.92 -1.77
C LEU A 57 -6.25 -13.23 -2.07
N ALA A 58 -6.34 -14.14 -1.10
CA ALA A 58 -7.06 -15.40 -1.26
C ALA A 58 -8.59 -15.16 -1.34
N ASP A 59 -9.12 -14.27 -0.50
CA ASP A 59 -10.54 -13.92 -0.48
C ASP A 59 -10.92 -13.10 -1.71
N THR A 60 -10.12 -12.08 -2.07
CA THR A 60 -10.30 -11.35 -3.33
C THR A 60 -10.24 -12.30 -4.53
N PHE A 61 -9.34 -13.29 -4.51
CA PHE A 61 -9.25 -14.28 -5.57
C PHE A 61 -10.47 -15.20 -5.62
N ARG A 62 -10.96 -15.68 -4.48
CA ARG A 62 -12.16 -16.52 -4.38
C ARG A 62 -13.41 -15.77 -4.83
N GLU A 63 -13.51 -14.49 -4.49
CA GLU A 63 -14.59 -13.60 -4.95
C GLU A 63 -14.50 -13.31 -6.46
N THR A 64 -13.29 -13.10 -6.99
CA THR A 64 -13.05 -12.87 -8.43
C THR A 64 -13.07 -14.15 -9.27
N THR A 65 -13.04 -15.34 -8.66
CA THR A 65 -13.07 -16.66 -9.34
C THR A 65 -14.26 -16.81 -10.29
N HIS A 66 -15.30 -15.99 -10.14
CA HIS A 66 -16.43 -15.93 -11.06
C HIS A 66 -16.30 -14.75 -12.06
N GLY A 67 -15.88 -15.04 -13.29
CA GLY A 67 -16.19 -14.21 -14.46
C GLY A 67 -15.02 -13.44 -15.09
N ALA A 68 -15.33 -12.23 -15.58
CA ALA A 68 -14.46 -11.44 -16.45
C ALA A 68 -13.17 -10.95 -15.76
N THR A 69 -13.23 -10.68 -14.47
CA THR A 69 -12.10 -10.19 -13.64
C THR A 69 -11.00 -11.24 -13.49
N PHE A 70 -11.38 -12.51 -13.23
CA PHE A 70 -10.42 -13.61 -13.19
C PHE A 70 -9.65 -13.74 -14.51
N ARG A 71 -10.35 -13.66 -15.64
CA ARG A 71 -9.75 -13.74 -16.97
C ARG A 71 -8.90 -12.52 -17.29
N GLU A 72 -9.24 -11.34 -16.79
CA GLU A 72 -8.40 -10.15 -16.91
C GLU A 72 -7.09 -10.30 -16.13
N MET A 73 -7.18 -10.78 -14.89
CA MET A 73 -6.01 -10.99 -14.03
C MET A 73 -5.11 -12.11 -14.57
N THR A 74 -5.66 -13.26 -14.90
CA THR A 74 -4.88 -14.46 -15.23
C THR A 74 -4.64 -14.65 -16.72
N ARG A 75 -5.34 -13.88 -17.58
CA ARG A 75 -5.41 -14.07 -19.04
C ARG A 75 -5.86 -15.47 -19.45
N MET A 76 -6.58 -16.16 -18.57
CA MET A 76 -6.98 -17.56 -18.73
C MET A 76 -8.41 -17.80 -18.27
N ASP A 77 -9.08 -18.78 -18.87
CA ASP A 77 -10.37 -19.26 -18.40
C ASP A 77 -10.20 -20.14 -17.15
N ASN A 78 -11.20 -20.14 -16.28
CA ASN A 78 -11.14 -20.85 -15.00
C ASN A 78 -10.93 -22.37 -15.17
N THR A 79 -11.56 -22.97 -16.19
CA THR A 79 -11.44 -24.40 -16.51
C THR A 79 -10.00 -24.78 -16.89
N SER A 80 -9.38 -23.98 -17.75
CA SER A 80 -7.98 -24.15 -18.15
C SER A 80 -7.05 -23.96 -16.96
N PHE A 81 -7.32 -22.96 -16.11
CA PHE A 81 -6.54 -22.71 -14.89
C PHE A 81 -6.58 -23.93 -13.95
N LEU A 82 -7.77 -24.44 -13.63
CA LEU A 82 -7.92 -25.60 -12.75
C LEU A 82 -7.24 -26.85 -13.32
N ARG A 83 -7.27 -27.02 -14.65
CA ARG A 83 -6.55 -28.11 -15.31
C ARG A 83 -5.03 -28.00 -15.11
N VAL A 84 -4.47 -26.79 -15.22
CA VAL A 84 -3.04 -26.58 -14.98
C VAL A 84 -2.70 -26.83 -13.51
N VAL A 85 -3.52 -26.34 -12.57
CA VAL A 85 -3.35 -26.59 -11.14
C VAL A 85 -3.28 -28.09 -10.85
N ALA A 86 -4.22 -28.88 -11.38
CA ALA A 86 -4.24 -30.32 -11.18
C ALA A 86 -2.99 -31.03 -11.74
N LEU A 87 -2.37 -30.51 -12.79
CA LEU A 87 -1.14 -31.06 -13.35
C LEU A 87 0.10 -30.76 -12.49
N ILE A 88 0.11 -29.64 -11.79
CA ILE A 88 1.29 -29.17 -11.04
C ILE A 88 1.21 -29.44 -9.52
N GLU A 89 0.01 -29.73 -8.99
CA GLU A 89 -0.25 -29.85 -7.55
C GLU A 89 0.63 -30.88 -6.84
N GLY A 90 1.02 -31.97 -7.52
CA GLY A 90 1.88 -33.01 -6.94
C GLY A 90 3.38 -32.79 -7.11
N ASN A 91 3.82 -31.73 -7.80
CA ASN A 91 5.22 -31.58 -8.18
C ASN A 91 6.04 -30.95 -7.04
N PRO A 92 7.15 -31.58 -6.59
CA PRO A 92 7.95 -31.10 -5.46
C PRO A 92 8.56 -29.72 -5.66
N VAL A 93 8.69 -29.21 -6.90
CA VAL A 93 9.23 -27.87 -7.17
C VAL A 93 8.37 -26.74 -6.57
N PHE A 94 7.08 -26.99 -6.36
CA PHE A 94 6.15 -26.02 -5.80
C PHE A 94 6.06 -26.10 -4.26
N PHE A 95 6.84 -26.97 -3.63
CA PHE A 95 6.85 -27.14 -2.18
C PHE A 95 8.25 -27.00 -1.62
N ASN A 96 8.34 -26.51 -0.38
CA ASN A 96 9.58 -26.50 0.38
C ASN A 96 9.36 -27.03 1.80
N LYS A 97 10.44 -27.52 2.42
CA LYS A 97 10.48 -27.95 3.83
C LYS A 97 11.18 -26.89 4.68
N SER A 98 10.68 -25.66 4.63
CA SER A 98 11.23 -24.53 5.38
C SER A 98 10.28 -24.11 6.50
N ALA A 99 10.81 -23.41 7.51
CA ALA A 99 10.00 -22.69 8.50
C ALA A 99 9.06 -21.67 7.85
N TYR A 100 9.38 -21.22 6.63
CA TYR A 100 8.53 -20.39 5.79
C TYR A 100 8.09 -21.19 4.56
N GLN A 101 6.95 -21.86 4.69
CA GLN A 101 6.40 -22.70 3.64
C GLN A 101 6.05 -21.87 2.40
N GLN A 102 6.31 -22.42 1.21
CA GLN A 102 5.80 -21.87 -0.03
C GLN A 102 4.26 -21.87 0.00
N ALA A 103 3.67 -20.86 -0.64
CA ALA A 103 2.22 -20.80 -0.85
C ALA A 103 1.74 -22.03 -1.65
N PRO A 104 0.46 -22.42 -1.57
CA PRO A 104 -0.04 -23.55 -2.36
C PRO A 104 0.13 -23.33 -3.88
N PRO A 105 0.31 -24.40 -4.69
CA PRO A 105 0.62 -24.28 -6.12
C PRO A 105 -0.35 -23.43 -6.93
N TRP A 106 -1.66 -23.50 -6.63
CA TRP A 106 -2.66 -22.68 -7.29
C TRP A 106 -2.40 -21.18 -7.08
N PHE A 107 -2.00 -20.77 -5.88
CA PHE A 107 -1.75 -19.36 -5.56
C PHE A 107 -0.47 -18.86 -6.22
N GLN A 108 0.57 -19.70 -6.24
CA GLN A 108 1.80 -19.42 -6.99
C GLN A 108 1.50 -19.18 -8.48
N LEU A 109 0.61 -20.01 -9.06
CA LEU A 109 0.20 -19.88 -10.46
C LEU A 109 -0.57 -18.58 -10.73
N VAL A 110 -1.49 -18.19 -9.83
CA VAL A 110 -2.22 -16.91 -9.95
C VAL A 110 -1.25 -15.74 -9.98
N VAL A 111 -0.32 -15.69 -9.02
CA VAL A 111 0.67 -14.60 -8.94
C VAL A 111 1.57 -14.59 -10.18
N ALA A 112 1.97 -15.75 -10.68
CA ALA A 112 2.77 -15.85 -11.90
C ALA A 112 1.99 -15.32 -13.11
N LEU A 113 0.75 -15.77 -13.32
CA LEU A 113 -0.10 -15.35 -14.43
C LEU A 113 -0.43 -13.85 -14.36
N ASP A 114 -0.71 -13.32 -13.18
CA ASP A 114 -0.96 -11.90 -12.99
C ASP A 114 0.27 -11.07 -13.37
N ARG A 115 1.47 -11.50 -12.93
CA ARG A 115 2.71 -10.80 -13.24
C ARG A 115 3.12 -10.90 -14.70
N PHE A 116 3.01 -12.07 -15.31
CA PHE A 116 3.41 -12.25 -16.72
C PHE A 116 2.35 -11.71 -17.69
N GLY A 117 1.08 -11.80 -17.33
CA GLY A 117 -0.03 -11.37 -18.17
C GLY A 117 -0.32 -9.88 -18.14
N ASN A 118 0.14 -9.15 -17.12
CA ASN A 118 -0.21 -7.73 -16.91
C ASN A 118 0.96 -6.76 -16.75
N ASN A 119 2.22 -7.21 -16.75
CA ASN A 119 3.39 -6.32 -16.63
C ASN A 119 4.12 -6.05 -17.96
N GLY A 120 3.39 -5.99 -19.07
CA GLY A 120 3.94 -5.44 -20.32
C GLY A 120 4.09 -3.92 -20.24
N THR A 121 5.03 -3.32 -20.98
CA THR A 121 5.38 -1.89 -20.97
C THR A 121 4.17 -0.92 -21.17
N GLY A 122 3.00 -1.41 -21.60
CA GLY A 122 1.77 -0.63 -21.74
C GLY A 122 0.59 -1.05 -20.85
N ALA A 123 0.73 -2.05 -19.98
CA ALA A 123 -0.39 -2.62 -19.19
C ALA A 123 -0.48 -2.07 -17.75
N SER A 124 0.55 -1.36 -17.27
CA SER A 124 0.64 -0.85 -15.90
C SER A 124 -0.17 0.43 -15.62
N LEU A 125 -0.66 1.14 -16.65
CA LEU A 125 -1.32 2.44 -16.49
C LEU A 125 -2.67 2.38 -15.75
N ASN A 126 -3.33 1.21 -15.72
CA ASN A 126 -4.69 1.09 -15.17
C ASN A 126 -4.76 0.56 -13.74
N ARG A 127 -3.63 0.23 -13.09
CA ARG A 127 -3.63 -0.43 -11.76
C ARG A 127 -3.14 0.44 -10.58
N SER A 128 -2.78 1.70 -10.81
CA SER A 128 -2.34 2.62 -9.76
C SER A 128 -3.49 3.42 -9.09
N ARG A 129 -4.70 2.85 -8.99
CA ARG A 129 -5.81 3.50 -8.28
C ARG A 129 -5.94 2.96 -6.86
#